data_AF-A0A529K2F1-F1
#
_entry.id   AF-A0A529K2F1-F1
#
_cell.length_a   1.000
_cell.length_b   1.000
_cell.length_c   1.000
_cell.angle_alpha   90.00
_cell.angle_beta   90.00
_cell.angle_gamma   90.00
#
_symmetry.space_group_name_H-M   'P 1'
#
loop_
_entity.id
_entity.type
_entity.pdbx_description
1 polymer ?
#
loop_
_entity_poly.entity_id
_entity_poly.type
_entity_poly.pdbx_seq_one_letter_code
_entity_poly.pdbx_strand_id
1 'polypeptide(L)'
;MNRSPFFADLLNTIADRGRMMLNLVRGDEPVSADSLGRLCARLLSSQGEASGVAYAREILERWRTLGADGRLAFLHVLRDRFGTDHAKLAAAVDAYRAAPDDRSALTLHDAAEPARQELLRRLNLAPGGIETLVRMRQDLLAWLPTSPDLAIV
;
A
#
# COMPACT_ATOMS: atom_id res chain seq x y z
N MET A 1 -5.95 1.76 32.82
CA MET A 1 -4.51 1.84 32.48
C MET A 1 -4.35 1.76 30.97
N ASN A 2 -4.07 2.88 30.31
CA ASN A 2 -4.00 2.98 28.84
C ASN A 2 -2.57 2.66 28.35
N ARG A 3 -2.30 1.42 27.91
CA ARG A 3 -0.96 0.95 27.48
C ARG A 3 -0.72 1.13 25.97
N SER A 4 -0.80 2.37 25.46
CA SER A 4 -0.48 2.64 24.04
C SER A 4 0.33 3.90 23.67
N PRO A 5 0.75 4.83 24.57
CA PRO A 5 1.47 6.04 24.12
C PRO A 5 2.90 5.75 23.64
N PHE A 6 3.64 4.84 24.29
CA PHE A 6 5.04 4.57 23.95
C PHE A 6 5.25 4.05 22.51
N PHE A 7 4.40 3.15 22.04
CA PHE A 7 4.54 2.58 20.70
C PHE A 7 4.20 3.62 19.61
N ALA A 8 3.17 4.44 19.85
CA ALA A 8 2.84 5.54 18.97
C ALA A 8 3.96 6.59 18.91
N ASP A 9 4.55 6.94 20.06
CA ASP A 9 5.67 7.88 20.16
C ASP A 9 6.94 7.35 19.46
N LEU A 10 7.21 6.04 19.58
CA LEU A 10 8.30 5.38 18.87
C LEU A 10 8.08 5.42 17.34
N LEU A 11 6.88 5.06 16.87
CA LEU A 11 6.53 5.13 15.45
C LEU A 11 6.61 6.56 14.89
N ASN A 12 6.18 7.55 15.68
CA ASN A 12 6.30 8.96 15.31
C ASN A 12 7.78 9.36 15.16
N THR A 13 8.63 9.00 16.11
CA THR A 13 10.07 9.30 16.06
C THR A 13 10.75 8.65 14.85
N ILE A 14 10.40 7.39 14.56
CA ILE A 14 10.90 6.66 13.39
C ILE A 14 10.42 7.33 12.08
N ALA A 15 9.14 7.70 12.01
CA ALA A 15 8.57 8.40 10.86
C ALA A 15 9.22 9.76 10.61
N ASP A 16 9.50 10.52 11.67
CA ASP A 16 10.12 11.85 11.58
C ASP A 16 11.54 11.79 11.03
N ARG A 17 12.33 10.81 11.49
CA ARG A 17 13.67 10.57 10.96
C ARG A 17 13.64 10.13 9.49
N GLY A 18 12.66 9.31 9.11
CA GLY A 18 12.46 8.92 7.71
C GLY A 18 12.01 10.10 6.83
N ARG A 19 11.19 11.03 7.35
CA ARG A 19 10.75 12.23 6.60
C ARG A 19 11.90 13.16 6.23
N MET A 20 12.88 13.34 7.10
CA MET A 20 14.09 14.11 6.77
C MET A 20 14.79 13.52 5.53
N MET A 21 14.85 12.19 5.43
CA MET A 21 15.43 11.50 4.28
C MET A 21 14.54 11.60 3.03
N LEU A 22 13.22 11.54 3.19
CA LEU A 22 12.26 11.70 2.08
C LEU A 22 12.26 13.10 1.49
N ASN A 23 12.33 14.13 2.32
CA ASN A 23 12.31 15.53 1.89
C ASN A 23 13.52 15.88 1.01
N LEU A 24 14.66 15.19 1.19
CA LEU A 24 15.84 15.33 0.32
C LEU A 24 15.60 14.77 -1.10
N VAL A 25 14.59 13.93 -1.28
CA VAL A 25 14.24 13.25 -2.55
C VAL A 25 12.92 13.80 -3.13
N ARG A 26 12.28 14.74 -2.43
CA ARG A 26 10.97 15.28 -2.79
C ARG A 26 11.11 16.43 -3.77
N GLY A 27 10.50 16.29 -4.95
CA GLY A 27 10.19 17.42 -5.83
C GLY A 27 8.84 18.06 -5.45
N ASP A 28 8.61 19.28 -5.91
CA ASP A 28 7.40 20.10 -5.64
C ASP A 28 6.16 19.62 -6.42
N GLU A 29 5.99 18.31 -6.51
CA GLU A 29 4.96 17.68 -7.34
C GLU A 29 3.57 17.78 -6.68
N PRO A 30 2.54 18.23 -7.44
CA PRO A 30 1.16 18.27 -6.97
C PRO A 30 0.65 16.91 -6.45
N VAL A 31 -0.21 16.97 -5.43
CA VAL A 31 -0.88 15.78 -4.90
C VAL A 31 -1.92 15.30 -5.90
N SER A 32 -1.75 14.07 -6.40
CA SER A 32 -2.64 13.41 -7.34
C SER A 32 -2.64 11.91 -7.09
N ALA A 33 -3.61 11.19 -7.67
CA ALA A 33 -3.66 9.73 -7.61
C ALA A 33 -2.37 9.08 -8.18
N ASP A 34 -1.82 9.65 -9.24
CA ASP A 34 -0.60 9.14 -9.87
C ASP A 34 0.66 9.41 -9.04
N SER A 35 0.77 10.60 -8.42
CA SER A 35 1.89 10.90 -7.52
C SER A 35 1.84 10.03 -6.26
N LEU A 36 0.65 9.72 -5.74
CA LEU A 36 0.47 8.69 -4.72
C LEU A 36 0.88 7.31 -5.21
N GLY A 37 0.49 6.91 -6.42
CA GLY A 37 0.89 5.63 -7.03
C GLY A 37 2.41 5.46 -7.11
N ARG A 38 3.16 6.51 -7.46
CA ARG A 38 4.64 6.47 -7.40
C ARG A 38 5.18 6.30 -5.98
N LEU A 39 4.58 6.96 -4.98
CA LEU A 39 4.97 6.78 -3.58
C LEU A 39 4.67 5.37 -3.08
N CYS A 40 3.53 4.78 -3.46
CA CYS A 40 3.20 3.39 -3.14
C CYS A 40 4.23 2.41 -3.72
N ALA A 41 4.68 2.62 -4.96
CA ALA A 41 5.75 1.82 -5.55
C ALA A 41 7.07 1.94 -4.77
N ARG A 42 7.43 3.16 -4.33
CA ARG A 42 8.61 3.38 -3.48
C ARG A 42 8.47 2.68 -2.13
N LEU A 43 7.29 2.74 -1.50
CA LEU A 43 7.00 2.05 -0.24
C LEU A 43 7.18 0.53 -0.36
N LEU A 44 6.73 -0.09 -1.46
CA LEU A 44 6.93 -1.52 -1.69
C LEU A 44 8.41 -1.89 -1.92
N SER A 45 9.18 -1.00 -2.57
CA SER A 45 10.61 -1.22 -2.80
C SER A 45 11.51 -0.91 -1.59
N SER A 46 11.00 -0.21 -0.56
CA SER A 46 11.84 0.29 0.54
C SER A 46 12.41 -0.86 1.38
N GLN A 47 13.72 -0.81 1.65
CA GLN A 47 14.45 -1.83 2.40
C GLN A 47 14.64 -1.50 3.90
N GLY A 48 14.20 -0.33 4.35
CA GLY A 48 14.37 0.13 5.74
C GLY A 48 13.05 0.43 6.43
N GLU A 49 12.90 0.01 7.68
CA GLU A 49 11.68 0.21 8.46
C GLU A 49 11.35 1.71 8.64
N ALA A 50 12.38 2.53 8.92
CA ALA A 50 12.19 3.97 9.10
C ALA A 50 11.74 4.70 7.83
N SER A 51 12.29 4.33 6.68
CA SER A 51 11.86 4.89 5.40
C SER A 51 10.48 4.38 5.00
N GLY A 52 10.17 3.11 5.29
CA GLY A 52 8.85 2.52 5.07
C GLY A 52 7.73 3.24 5.83
N VAL A 53 7.89 3.45 7.15
CA VAL A 53 6.90 4.16 7.97
C VAL A 53 6.73 5.61 7.50
N ALA A 54 7.82 6.29 7.11
CA ALA A 54 7.75 7.65 6.59
C ALA A 54 7.01 7.75 5.24
N TYR A 55 7.26 6.82 4.31
CA TYR A 55 6.53 6.75 3.05
C TYR A 55 5.04 6.48 3.30
N ALA A 56 4.73 5.53 4.18
CA ALA A 56 3.36 5.22 4.54
C ALA A 56 2.62 6.44 5.10
N ARG A 57 3.24 7.15 6.06
CA ARG A 57 2.69 8.38 6.64
C ARG A 57 2.41 9.44 5.55
N GLU A 58 3.38 9.70 4.68
CA GLU A 58 3.26 10.69 3.61
C GLU A 58 2.14 10.33 2.63
N ILE A 59 2.01 9.06 2.24
CA ILE A 59 0.93 8.57 1.36
C ILE A 59 -0.43 8.84 2.02
N LEU A 60 -0.58 8.51 3.30
CA LEU A 60 -1.85 8.71 4.01
C LEU A 60 -2.18 10.19 4.20
N GLU A 61 -1.21 11.03 4.53
CA GLU A 61 -1.39 12.48 4.65
C GLU A 61 -1.85 13.09 3.32
N ARG A 62 -1.18 12.75 2.21
CA ARG A 62 -1.59 13.20 0.87
C ARG A 62 -2.94 12.64 0.43
N TRP A 63 -3.25 11.38 0.73
CA TRP A 63 -4.54 10.81 0.39
C TRP A 63 -5.70 11.55 1.07
N ARG A 64 -5.51 11.97 2.33
CA ARG A 64 -6.55 12.73 3.06
C ARG A 64 -6.86 14.09 2.43
N THR A 65 -5.92 14.70 1.72
CA THR A 65 -6.14 16.00 1.04
C THR A 65 -6.84 15.86 -0.31
N LEU A 66 -6.98 14.65 -0.86
CA LEU A 66 -7.73 14.43 -2.09
C LEU A 66 -9.23 14.61 -1.86
N GLY A 67 -9.87 15.26 -2.83
CA GLY A 67 -11.33 15.24 -2.99
C GLY A 67 -11.84 13.91 -3.55
N ALA A 68 -13.17 13.77 -3.68
CA ALA A 68 -13.82 12.52 -4.07
C ALA A 68 -13.26 11.91 -5.37
N ASP A 69 -13.13 12.71 -6.43
CA ASP A 69 -12.61 12.26 -7.73
C ASP A 69 -11.15 11.79 -7.64
N GLY A 70 -10.33 12.49 -6.87
CA GLY A 70 -8.94 12.12 -6.64
C GLY A 70 -8.82 10.79 -5.88
N ARG A 71 -9.69 10.57 -4.88
CA ARG A 71 -9.73 9.30 -4.13
C ARG A 71 -10.22 8.15 -4.99
N LEU A 72 -11.25 8.36 -5.82
CA LEU A 72 -11.70 7.38 -6.81
C LEU A 72 -10.58 7.03 -7.79
N ALA A 73 -9.88 8.04 -8.33
CA ALA A 73 -8.73 7.82 -9.20
C ALA A 73 -7.61 7.03 -8.49
N PHE A 74 -7.41 7.24 -7.19
CA PHE A 74 -6.45 6.45 -6.41
C PHE A 74 -6.88 4.98 -6.24
N LEU A 75 -8.19 4.70 -6.08
CA LEU A 75 -8.69 3.32 -6.07
C LEU A 75 -8.42 2.60 -7.41
N HIS A 76 -8.59 3.30 -8.53
CA HIS A 76 -8.20 2.77 -9.85
C HIS A 76 -6.69 2.54 -9.96
N VAL A 77 -5.86 3.41 -9.39
CA VAL A 77 -4.41 3.18 -9.30
C VAL A 77 -4.09 1.89 -8.52
N LEU A 78 -4.78 1.63 -7.40
CA LEU A 78 -4.62 0.37 -6.64
C LEU A 78 -5.00 -0.86 -7.47
N ARG A 79 -6.12 -0.78 -8.20
CA ARG A 79 -6.61 -1.83 -9.12
C ARG A 79 -5.58 -2.14 -10.22
N ASP A 80 -5.11 -1.09 -10.91
CA ASP A 80 -4.37 -1.23 -12.17
C ASP A 80 -2.89 -1.52 -11.97
N ARG A 81 -2.28 -0.95 -10.92
CA ARG A 81 -0.82 -0.97 -10.73
C ARG A 81 -0.36 -1.90 -9.62
N PHE A 82 -1.24 -2.25 -8.70
CA PHE A 82 -0.92 -3.06 -7.52
C PHE A 82 -1.72 -4.38 -7.51
N GLY A 83 -1.90 -4.93 -8.71
CA GLY A 83 -2.46 -6.25 -8.98
C GLY A 83 -1.53 -7.41 -8.63
N THR A 84 -1.94 -8.61 -9.04
CA THR A 84 -1.08 -9.80 -9.06
C THR A 84 -0.10 -9.70 -10.22
N ASP A 85 1.16 -10.07 -9.99
CA ASP A 85 2.16 -10.17 -11.07
C ASP A 85 1.90 -11.46 -11.86
N HIS A 86 1.14 -11.34 -12.95
CA HIS A 86 0.71 -12.49 -13.74
C HIS A 86 1.87 -13.25 -14.40
N ALA A 87 3.02 -12.62 -14.63
CA ALA A 87 4.20 -13.32 -15.13
C ALA A 87 4.82 -14.21 -14.05
N LYS A 88 4.95 -13.70 -12.81
CA LYS A 88 5.40 -14.51 -11.67
C LYS A 88 4.41 -15.61 -11.32
N LEU A 89 3.11 -15.32 -11.36
CA LEU A 89 2.06 -16.30 -11.11
C LEU A 89 2.11 -17.45 -12.13
N ALA A 90 2.25 -17.15 -13.42
CA ALA A 90 2.36 -18.18 -14.45
C ALA A 90 3.57 -19.09 -14.22
N ALA A 91 4.74 -18.50 -13.94
CA ALA A 91 5.94 -19.26 -13.64
C ALA A 91 5.78 -20.14 -12.39
N ALA A 92 5.11 -19.66 -11.35
CA ALA A 92 4.85 -20.43 -10.13
C ALA A 92 3.84 -21.57 -10.37
N VAL A 93 2.83 -21.35 -11.21
CA VAL A 93 1.90 -22.40 -11.65
C VAL A 93 2.63 -23.52 -12.37
N ASP A 94 3.53 -23.17 -13.29
CA ASP A 94 4.30 -24.17 -14.06
C ASP A 94 5.27 -24.93 -13.15
N ALA A 95 5.92 -24.26 -12.20
CA ALA A 95 6.77 -24.90 -11.20
C ALA A 95 5.99 -25.90 -10.33
N TYR A 96 4.80 -25.53 -9.85
CA TYR A 96 3.93 -26.41 -9.07
C TYR A 96 3.45 -27.62 -9.88
N ARG A 97 3.08 -27.42 -11.15
CA ARG A 97 2.69 -28.53 -12.04
C ARG A 97 3.83 -29.51 -12.28
N ALA A 98 5.07 -29.02 -12.39
CA ALA A 98 6.25 -29.84 -12.63
C ALA A 98 6.68 -30.65 -11.39
N ALA A 99 6.56 -30.07 -10.20
CA ALA A 99 6.97 -30.69 -8.95
C ALA A 99 5.99 -30.32 -7.82
N PRO A 100 4.82 -30.98 -7.71
CA PRO A 100 3.82 -30.63 -6.71
C PRO A 100 4.29 -31.02 -5.31
N ASP A 101 4.72 -30.03 -4.54
CA ASP A 101 5.19 -30.15 -3.15
C ASP A 101 4.86 -28.89 -2.34
N ASP A 102 5.14 -28.91 -1.03
CA ASP A 102 4.83 -27.77 -0.15
C ASP A 102 5.61 -26.50 -0.51
N ARG A 103 6.82 -26.63 -1.08
CA ARG A 103 7.65 -25.49 -1.46
C ARG A 103 7.09 -24.76 -2.68
N SER A 104 6.72 -25.52 -3.71
CA SER A 104 6.11 -25.00 -4.92
C SER A 104 4.69 -24.48 -4.65
N ALA A 105 3.94 -25.10 -3.74
CA ALA A 105 2.66 -24.59 -3.27
C ALA A 105 2.79 -23.24 -2.56
N LEU A 106 3.78 -23.08 -1.67
CA LEU A 106 4.06 -21.80 -1.01
C LEU A 106 4.46 -20.72 -2.03
N THR A 107 5.32 -21.07 -2.98
CA THR A 107 5.73 -20.14 -4.05
C THR A 107 4.54 -19.68 -4.88
N LEU A 108 3.60 -20.59 -5.19
CA LEU A 108 2.35 -20.27 -5.88
C LEU A 108 1.45 -19.37 -5.04
N HIS A 109 1.32 -19.64 -3.74
CA HIS A 109 0.55 -18.80 -2.81
C HIS A 109 1.10 -17.37 -2.79
N ASP A 110 2.41 -17.21 -2.60
CA ASP A 110 3.07 -15.89 -2.55
C ASP A 110 2.93 -15.16 -3.90
N ALA A 111 3.06 -15.86 -5.02
CA ALA A 111 2.92 -15.27 -6.35
C ALA A 111 1.47 -14.88 -6.71
N ALA A 112 0.47 -15.52 -6.09
CA ALA A 112 -0.94 -15.21 -6.28
C ALA A 112 -1.38 -13.96 -5.51
N GLU A 113 -0.68 -13.62 -4.42
CA GLU A 113 -0.98 -12.44 -3.61
C GLU A 113 -0.76 -11.16 -4.42
N PRO A 114 -1.79 -10.30 -4.57
CA PRO A 114 -1.61 -9.03 -5.26
C PRO A 114 -0.82 -8.04 -4.41
N ALA A 115 0.00 -7.21 -5.06
CA ALA A 115 0.89 -6.25 -4.38
C ALA A 115 0.15 -5.27 -3.46
N ARG A 116 -1.14 -5.01 -3.72
CA ARG A 116 -2.00 -4.19 -2.86
C ARG A 116 -2.15 -4.74 -1.44
N GLN A 117 -2.10 -6.05 -1.20
CA GLN A 117 -2.20 -6.59 0.16
C GLN A 117 -1.00 -6.18 1.02
N GLU A 118 0.21 -6.35 0.50
CA GLU A 118 1.43 -5.90 1.16
C GLU A 118 1.47 -4.37 1.30
N LEU A 119 1.02 -3.64 0.28
CA LEU A 119 0.92 -2.18 0.36
C LEU A 119 0.03 -1.74 1.53
N LEU A 120 -1.16 -2.34 1.68
CA LEU A 120 -2.08 -2.04 2.76
C LEU A 120 -1.48 -2.41 4.13
N ARG A 121 -0.79 -3.56 4.23
CA ARG A 121 -0.04 -3.93 5.45
C ARG A 121 1.00 -2.88 5.84
N ARG A 122 1.76 -2.35 4.88
CA ARG A 122 2.76 -1.30 5.13
C ARG A 122 2.14 0.04 5.47
N LEU A 123 1.06 0.43 4.79
CA LEU A 123 0.32 1.65 5.12
C LEU A 123 -0.22 1.61 6.55
N ASN A 124 -0.59 0.42 7.01
CA ASN A 124 -1.09 0.22 8.37
C ASN A 124 -0.05 0.49 9.48
N LEU A 125 1.25 0.47 9.15
CA LEU A 125 2.32 0.74 10.10
C LEU A 125 2.44 2.23 10.46
N ALA A 126 1.90 3.12 9.64
CA ALA A 126 1.94 4.55 9.91
C ALA A 126 0.95 4.94 11.04
N PRO A 127 1.28 5.97 11.84
CA PRO A 127 0.32 6.57 12.78
C PRO A 127 -0.99 6.98 12.09
N GLY A 128 -2.13 6.53 12.64
CA GLY A 128 -3.45 6.74 12.02
C GLY A 128 -3.70 5.90 10.76
N GLY A 129 -2.87 4.87 10.52
CA GLY A 129 -2.95 3.94 9.39
C GLY A 129 -4.31 3.25 9.29
N ILE A 130 -4.66 2.45 10.31
CA ILE A 130 -5.94 1.73 10.39
C ILE A 130 -7.13 2.64 10.09
N GLU A 131 -7.21 3.78 10.78
CA GLU A 131 -8.34 4.71 10.64
C GLU A 131 -8.48 5.23 9.20
N THR A 132 -7.35 5.49 8.53
CA THR A 132 -7.35 5.96 7.14
C THR A 132 -7.69 4.85 6.17
N LEU A 133 -7.20 3.62 6.39
CA LEU A 133 -7.57 2.45 5.59
C LEU A 133 -9.06 2.10 5.71
N VAL A 134 -9.65 2.26 6.90
CA VAL A 134 -11.10 2.10 7.10
C VAL A 134 -11.87 3.15 6.28
N ARG A 135 -11.42 4.41 6.26
CA ARG A 135 -12.03 5.45 5.41
C ARG A 135 -11.85 5.16 3.92
N MET A 136 -10.68 4.72 3.49
CA MET A 136 -10.47 4.26 2.10
C MET A 136 -11.45 3.14 1.72
N ARG A 137 -11.68 2.19 2.63
CA ARG A 137 -12.66 1.11 2.42
C ARG A 137 -14.09 1.64 2.35
N GLN A 138 -14.46 2.62 3.18
CA GLN A 138 -15.76 3.27 3.09
C GLN A 138 -15.95 3.93 1.72
N ASP A 139 -14.95 4.68 1.25
CA ASP A 139 -14.96 5.31 -0.07
C ASP A 139 -15.09 4.24 -1.18
N LEU A 140 -14.33 3.13 -1.10
CA LEU A 140 -14.44 2.01 -2.03
C LEU A 140 -15.85 1.43 -2.09
N LEU A 141 -16.43 1.10 -0.94
CA LEU A 141 -17.78 0.50 -0.87
C LEU A 141 -18.86 1.43 -1.44
N ALA A 142 -18.71 2.74 -1.27
CA ALA A 142 -19.62 3.73 -1.84
C ALA A 142 -19.56 3.78 -3.38
N TRP A 143 -18.41 3.47 -3.99
CA TRP A 143 -18.24 3.46 -5.44
C TRP A 143 -18.60 2.14 -6.12
N LEU A 144 -18.65 1.02 -5.39
CA LEU A 144 -18.95 -0.30 -5.98
C LEU A 144 -20.25 -0.36 -6.83
N PRO A 145 -21.36 0.34 -6.49
CA PRO A 145 -22.57 0.31 -7.32
C PRO A 145 -22.36 0.89 -8.74
N THR A 146 -21.46 1.86 -8.89
CA THR A 146 -21.19 2.54 -10.17
C THR A 146 -19.87 2.12 -10.83
N SER A 147 -18.97 1.50 -10.06
CA SER A 147 -17.64 1.03 -10.49
C SER A 147 -17.39 -0.40 -9.98
N PRO A 148 -18.16 -1.41 -10.45
CA PRO A 148 -18.12 -2.77 -9.92
C PRO A 148 -16.78 -3.49 -10.14
N ASP A 149 -15.99 -3.03 -11.12
CA ASP A 149 -14.63 -3.50 -11.38
C ASP A 149 -13.66 -3.24 -10.20
N LEU A 150 -13.98 -2.29 -9.31
CA LEU A 150 -13.22 -2.04 -8.09
C LEU A 150 -13.42 -3.11 -7.01
N ALA A 151 -14.35 -4.06 -7.18
CA ALA A 151 -14.60 -5.13 -6.21
C ALA A 151 -13.38 -6.04 -5.97
N ILE A 152 -12.38 -6.01 -6.85
CA ILE A 152 -11.14 -6.76 -6.71
C ILE A 152 -10.10 -6.04 -5.83
N VAL A 153 -10.27 -4.75 -5.56
CA VAL A 153 -9.35 -3.92 -4.73
C VAL A 153 -9.55 -4.21 -3.26
#